data_AF-A0A1J4JC94-F1
#
_entry.id   AF-A0A1J4JC94-F1
#
_cell.length_a   1.000
_cell.length_b   1.000
_cell.length_c   1.000
_cell.angle_alpha   90.00
_cell.angle_beta   90.00
_cell.angle_gamma   90.00
#
_symmetry.space_group_name_H-M   'P 1'
#
loop_
_entity.id
_entity.type
_entity.pdbx_description
1 polymer ?
#
loop_
_entity_poly.entity_id
_entity_poly.type
_entity_poly.pdbx_seq_one_letter_code
_entity_poly.pdbx_strand_id
1 'polypeptide(L)'
;MVQISTPKQVNIPEKIMKVEDMKIPLHILVHQNEHLQNAIDHFDLMQFFPNPIDIVAQIYLGMKKCEMFLTVNSIINKLTIPSKKSKDLASKEMSFDDFFPVYFSIVAVNPPPNSVQMKHFLDSIIGISIPVTFDYARLFFTSAVEYLEKYENNAPEEENIPLS
;
A
#
# COMPACT_ATOMS: atom_id res chain seq x y z
N MET A 1 2.82 -4.20 13.97
CA MET A 1 3.07 -5.56 13.44
C MET A 1 3.35 -5.61 11.94
N VAL A 2 2.59 -4.91 11.08
CA VAL A 2 2.81 -4.92 9.62
C VAL A 2 4.21 -4.41 9.23
N GLN A 3 4.72 -3.36 9.88
CA GLN A 3 6.00 -2.71 9.55
C GLN A 3 7.23 -3.65 9.61
N ILE A 4 7.23 -4.57 10.57
CA ILE A 4 8.32 -5.55 10.78
C ILE A 4 8.07 -6.86 10.03
N SER A 5 6.89 -7.01 9.43
CA SER A 5 6.55 -8.17 8.60
C SER A 5 7.23 -8.06 7.23
N THR A 6 7.54 -9.21 6.64
CA THR A 6 8.00 -9.32 5.26
C THR A 6 6.81 -9.30 4.30
N PRO A 7 7.01 -8.95 3.01
CA PRO A 7 5.95 -9.02 2.00
C PRO A 7 5.21 -10.37 1.96
N LYS A 8 5.93 -11.47 2.24
CA LYS A 8 5.33 -12.81 2.29
C LYS A 8 4.35 -12.99 3.45
N GLN A 9 4.64 -12.41 4.61
CA GLN A 9 3.79 -12.51 5.80
C GLN A 9 2.49 -11.71 5.68
N VAL A 10 2.48 -10.67 4.83
CA VAL A 10 1.31 -9.83 4.54
C VAL A 10 0.59 -10.22 3.25
N ASN A 11 0.87 -11.41 2.72
CA ASN A 11 0.25 -11.97 1.51
C ASN A 11 0.47 -11.14 0.23
N ILE A 12 1.58 -10.41 0.10
CA ILE A 12 1.95 -9.78 -1.17
C ILE A 12 2.37 -10.88 -2.17
N PRO A 13 1.77 -10.94 -3.38
CA PRO A 13 2.10 -11.97 -4.36
C PRO A 13 3.57 -11.94 -4.81
N GLU A 14 4.22 -13.10 -4.85
CA GLU A 14 5.63 -13.21 -5.30
C GLU A 14 5.83 -12.78 -6.76
N LYS A 15 4.78 -12.86 -7.60
CA LYS A 15 4.84 -12.50 -9.03
C LYS A 15 5.06 -10.99 -9.28
N ILE A 16 4.74 -10.12 -8.31
CA ILE A 16 4.84 -8.66 -8.44
C ILE A 16 6.02 -8.05 -7.65
N MET A 17 6.76 -8.88 -6.91
CA MET A 17 7.88 -8.48 -6.07
C MET A 17 9.17 -9.10 -6.59
N LYS A 18 10.32 -8.50 -6.27
CA LYS A 18 11.60 -9.17 -6.49
C LYS A 18 11.79 -10.26 -5.44
N VAL A 19 12.48 -11.34 -5.81
CA VAL A 19 12.76 -12.46 -4.91
C VAL A 19 13.55 -12.03 -3.67
N GLU A 20 14.45 -11.06 -3.82
CA GLU A 20 15.23 -10.46 -2.73
C GLU A 20 14.35 -9.66 -1.76
N ASP A 21 13.44 -8.84 -2.28
CA ASP A 21 12.53 -7.99 -1.50
C ASP A 21 11.56 -8.79 -0.63
N MET A 22 11.18 -10.00 -1.07
CA MET A 22 10.23 -10.87 -0.35
C MET A 22 10.70 -11.29 1.05
N LYS A 23 11.99 -11.15 1.37
CA LYS A 23 12.59 -11.52 2.66
C LYS A 23 12.92 -10.33 3.54
N ILE A 24 12.78 -9.11 3.01
CA ILE A 24 13.13 -7.88 3.72
C ILE A 24 11.89 -7.38 4.49
N PRO A 25 12.04 -6.96 5.76
CA PRO A 25 10.95 -6.30 6.48
C PRO A 25 10.44 -5.08 5.73
N LEU A 26 9.12 -4.87 5.74
CA LEU A 26 8.45 -3.82 4.96
C LEU A 26 9.01 -2.43 5.23
N HIS A 27 9.25 -2.05 6.49
CA HIS A 27 9.83 -0.74 6.80
C HIS A 27 11.20 -0.54 6.10
N ILE A 28 12.07 -1.55 6.09
CA ILE A 28 13.37 -1.46 5.40
C ILE A 28 13.17 -1.34 3.89
N LEU A 29 12.30 -2.16 3.32
CA LEU A 29 12.00 -2.15 1.89
C LEU A 29 11.52 -0.76 1.43
N VAL A 30 10.66 -0.11 2.21
CA VAL A 30 10.16 1.23 1.89
C VAL A 30 11.27 2.26 1.89
N HIS A 31 12.12 2.29 2.92
CA HIS A 31 13.22 3.25 3.02
C HIS A 31 14.28 3.06 1.92
N GLN A 32 14.40 1.85 1.36
CA GLN A 32 15.32 1.54 0.27
C GLN A 32 14.76 1.86 -1.12
N ASN A 33 13.45 2.03 -1.25
CA ASN A 33 12.80 2.22 -2.54
C ASN A 33 12.24 3.63 -2.70
N GLU A 34 12.79 4.38 -3.65
CA GLU A 34 12.40 5.78 -3.90
C GLU A 34 10.90 5.95 -4.19
N HIS A 35 10.27 5.03 -4.92
CA HIS A 35 8.83 5.13 -5.21
C HIS A 35 7.99 4.89 -3.96
N LEU A 36 8.35 3.93 -3.12
CA LEU A 36 7.63 3.67 -1.87
C LEU A 36 7.82 4.81 -0.86
N GLN A 37 9.02 5.40 -0.79
CA GLN A 37 9.25 6.56 0.06
C GLN A 37 8.42 7.76 -0.40
N ASN A 38 8.41 8.06 -1.70
CA ASN A 38 7.54 9.12 -2.25
C ASN A 38 6.05 8.85 -2.00
N ALA A 39 5.62 7.59 -1.94
CA ALA A 39 4.24 7.23 -1.61
C ALA A 39 3.92 7.61 -0.15
N ILE A 40 4.82 7.31 0.79
CA ILE A 40 4.72 7.75 2.18
C ILE A 40 4.64 9.27 2.26
N ASP A 41 5.51 9.99 1.56
CA ASP A 41 5.54 11.46 1.62
C ASP A 41 4.19 12.05 1.21
N HIS A 42 3.53 11.50 0.18
CA HIS A 42 2.18 11.90 -0.20
C HIS A 42 1.14 11.59 0.89
N PHE A 43 1.23 10.44 1.54
CA PHE A 43 0.32 10.09 2.63
C PHE A 43 0.50 10.98 3.87
N ASP A 44 1.74 11.31 4.20
CA ASP A 44 2.07 12.22 5.30
C ASP A 44 1.55 13.63 5.04
N LEU A 45 1.61 14.09 3.78
CA LEU A 45 1.16 15.42 3.41
C LEU A 45 -0.36 15.61 3.55
N MET A 46 -1.15 14.54 3.50
CA MET A 46 -2.62 14.58 3.59
C MET A 46 -3.12 15.36 4.82
N GLN A 47 -2.43 15.22 5.95
CA GLN A 47 -2.85 15.83 7.21
C GLN A 47 -2.82 17.38 7.20
N PHE A 48 -2.13 17.98 6.23
CA PHE A 48 -2.01 19.44 6.11
C PHE A 48 -3.05 20.06 5.18
N PHE A 49 -3.87 19.25 4.51
CA PHE A 49 -4.90 19.73 3.60
C PHE A 49 -6.27 19.78 4.27
N PRO A 50 -6.92 20.96 4.36
CA PRO A 50 -8.26 21.07 4.93
C PRO A 50 -9.37 20.68 3.96
N ASN A 51 -9.08 20.66 2.65
CA ASN A 51 -10.04 20.34 1.60
C ASN A 51 -9.98 18.83 1.30
N PRO A 52 -11.11 18.11 1.35
CA PRO A 52 -11.14 16.67 1.14
C PRO A 52 -10.73 16.27 -0.29
N ILE A 53 -10.91 17.14 -1.28
CA ILE A 53 -10.47 16.87 -2.66
C ILE A 53 -8.93 16.89 -2.75
N ASP A 54 -8.28 17.81 -2.04
CA ASP A 54 -6.83 17.90 -2.01
C ASP A 54 -6.22 16.70 -1.26
N ILE A 55 -6.89 16.24 -0.19
CA ILE A 55 -6.55 14.99 0.50
C ILE A 55 -6.64 13.80 -0.47
N VAL A 56 -7.76 13.66 -1.19
CA VAL A 56 -7.94 12.58 -2.18
C VAL A 56 -6.92 12.68 -3.30
N ALA A 57 -6.54 13.88 -3.72
CA ALA A 57 -5.47 14.07 -4.71
C ALA A 57 -4.12 13.54 -4.19
N GLN A 58 -3.77 13.79 -2.93
CA GLN A 58 -2.56 13.21 -2.33
C GLN A 58 -2.64 11.69 -2.21
N ILE A 59 -3.80 11.13 -1.82
CA ILE A 59 -4.01 9.67 -1.80
C ILE A 59 -3.75 9.09 -3.19
N TYR A 60 -4.35 9.69 -4.22
CA TYR A 60 -4.18 9.28 -5.60
C TYR A 60 -2.73 9.33 -6.05
N LEU A 61 -1.99 10.40 -5.69
CA LEU A 61 -0.57 10.50 -6.01
C LEU A 61 0.25 9.42 -5.31
N GLY A 62 0.01 9.15 -4.03
CA GLY A 62 0.63 8.06 -3.29
C GLY A 62 0.36 6.68 -3.92
N MET A 63 -0.90 6.44 -4.33
CA MET A 63 -1.27 5.23 -5.08
C MET A 63 -0.48 5.09 -6.38
N LYS A 64 -0.32 6.18 -7.15
CA LYS A 64 0.46 6.16 -8.39
C LYS A 64 1.92 5.83 -8.15
N LYS A 65 2.51 6.25 -7.04
CA LYS A 65 3.87 5.84 -6.66
C LYS A 65 3.95 4.35 -6.32
N CYS A 66 2.97 3.79 -5.63
CA CYS A 66 2.87 2.34 -5.43
C CYS A 66 2.73 1.57 -6.76
N GLU A 67 1.92 2.06 -7.70
CA GLU A 67 1.79 1.47 -9.04
C GLU A 67 3.11 1.49 -9.81
N MET A 68 3.86 2.59 -9.73
CA MET A 68 5.18 2.72 -10.35
C MET A 68 6.17 1.69 -9.79
N PHE A 69 6.22 1.53 -8.47
CA PHE A 69 7.05 0.50 -7.82
C PHE A 69 6.77 -0.90 -8.40
N LEU A 70 5.51 -1.30 -8.47
CA LEU A 70 5.11 -2.61 -8.97
C LEU A 70 5.32 -2.77 -10.46
N THR A 71 5.16 -1.70 -11.23
CA THR A 71 5.47 -1.68 -12.66
C THR A 71 6.95 -1.93 -12.90
N VAL A 72 7.83 -1.25 -12.16
CA VAL A 72 9.28 -1.44 -12.22
C VAL A 72 9.65 -2.88 -11.83
N ASN A 73 9.11 -3.40 -10.73
CA ASN A 73 9.37 -4.77 -10.30
C ASN A 73 8.88 -5.82 -11.32
N SER A 74 7.72 -5.62 -11.93
CA SER A 74 7.19 -6.47 -13.01
C SER A 74 8.11 -6.48 -14.23
N ILE A 75 8.67 -5.32 -14.61
CA ILE A 75 9.64 -5.22 -15.70
C ILE A 75 10.93 -5.94 -15.35
N ILE A 76 11.48 -5.72 -14.15
CA ILE A 76 12.72 -6.37 -13.70
C ILE A 76 12.55 -7.89 -13.70
N ASN A 77 11.47 -8.42 -13.10
CA ASN A 77 11.19 -9.85 -13.05
C ASN A 77 11.14 -10.49 -14.46
N LYS A 78 10.65 -9.76 -15.48
CA LYS A 78 10.67 -10.24 -16.88
C LYS A 78 12.07 -10.31 -17.47
N LEU A 79 12.95 -9.37 -17.12
CA LEU A 79 14.32 -9.33 -17.62
C LEU A 79 15.20 -10.39 -16.94
N THR A 80 14.98 -10.67 -15.66
CA THR A 80 15.79 -11.63 -14.90
C THR A 80 15.37 -13.08 -15.10
N ILE A 81 14.11 -13.34 -15.48
CA ILE A 81 13.58 -14.69 -15.70
C ILE A 81 13.36 -14.92 -17.21
N PRO A 82 14.33 -15.51 -17.94
CA PRO A 82 14.17 -15.81 -19.37
C PRO A 82 13.26 -17.04 -19.52
N SER A 83 11.94 -16.84 -19.48
CA SER A 83 10.98 -17.91 -19.72
C SER A 83 10.04 -17.58 -20.88
N LYS A 84 9.73 -18.60 -21.70
CA LYS A 84 8.77 -18.56 -22.83
C LYS A 84 7.36 -18.05 -22.46
N LYS A 85 7.07 -17.82 -21.17
CA LYS A 85 5.83 -17.21 -20.63
C LYS A 85 5.88 -15.68 -20.50
N SER A 86 6.98 -15.01 -20.84
CA SER A 86 7.15 -13.56 -20.66
C SER A 86 6.17 -12.70 -21.46
N LYS A 87 5.58 -13.23 -22.54
CA LYS A 87 4.53 -12.53 -23.31
C LYS A 87 3.22 -12.33 -22.53
N ASP A 88 2.87 -13.21 -21.58
CA ASP A 88 1.60 -13.12 -20.84
C ASP A 88 1.64 -12.15 -19.65
N LEU A 89 2.81 -11.83 -19.12
CA LEU A 89 2.95 -10.89 -17.99
C LEU A 89 2.95 -9.41 -18.43
N ALA A 90 3.10 -9.12 -19.72
CA ALA A 90 3.04 -7.74 -20.23
C ALA A 90 1.62 -7.23 -20.45
N SER A 91 0.65 -8.13 -20.61
CA SER A 91 -0.75 -7.80 -20.89
C SER A 91 -1.70 -8.09 -19.73
N LYS A 92 -1.23 -8.68 -18.62
CA LYS A 92 -2.07 -8.86 -17.44
C LYS A 92 -2.09 -7.56 -16.66
N GLU A 93 -3.17 -6.81 -16.84
CA GLU A 93 -3.55 -5.72 -15.95
C GLU A 93 -3.41 -6.17 -14.49
N MET A 94 -2.82 -5.32 -13.66
CA MET A 94 -2.65 -5.58 -12.24
C MET A 94 -4.02 -5.62 -11.57
N SER A 95 -4.34 -6.73 -10.92
CA SER A 95 -5.63 -6.88 -10.24
C SER A 95 -5.63 -6.18 -8.88
N PHE A 96 -6.81 -5.95 -8.32
CA PHE A 96 -6.96 -5.43 -6.95
C PHE A 96 -6.20 -6.30 -5.94
N ASP A 97 -6.32 -7.62 -6.03
CA ASP A 97 -5.66 -8.59 -5.13
C ASP A 97 -4.12 -8.56 -5.24
N ASP A 98 -3.59 -8.04 -6.35
CA ASP A 98 -2.16 -7.82 -6.50
C ASP A 98 -1.73 -6.51 -5.86
N PHE A 99 -2.51 -5.45 -6.05
CA PHE A 99 -2.15 -4.09 -5.65
C PHE A 99 -2.44 -3.79 -4.18
N PHE A 100 -3.61 -4.18 -3.68
CA PHE A 100 -4.09 -3.81 -2.34
C PHE A 100 -3.14 -4.27 -1.22
N PRO A 101 -2.60 -5.51 -1.23
CA PRO A 101 -1.65 -5.95 -0.20
C PRO A 101 -0.41 -5.06 -0.07
N VAL A 102 0.10 -4.59 -1.20
CA VAL A 102 1.23 -3.66 -1.25
C VAL A 102 0.78 -2.31 -0.70
N TYR A 103 -0.30 -1.76 -1.25
CA TYR A 103 -0.81 -0.45 -0.87
C TYR A 103 -1.07 -0.32 0.63
N PHE A 104 -1.84 -1.22 1.24
CA PHE A 104 -2.15 -1.14 2.68
C PHE A 104 -0.88 -1.29 3.52
N SER A 105 0.08 -2.11 3.08
CA SER A 105 1.36 -2.30 3.77
C SER A 105 2.18 -1.01 3.80
N ILE A 106 2.17 -0.23 2.71
CA ILE A 106 2.83 1.08 2.68
C ILE A 106 2.14 2.05 3.65
N VAL A 107 0.81 2.12 3.62
CA VAL A 107 0.04 2.93 4.58
C VAL A 107 0.35 2.52 6.02
N ALA A 108 0.56 1.24 6.29
CA ALA A 108 0.89 0.74 7.62
C ALA A 108 2.32 1.04 8.08
N VAL A 109 3.26 1.22 7.15
CA VAL A 109 4.66 1.56 7.46
C VAL A 109 4.75 2.94 8.11
N ASN A 110 4.00 3.90 7.59
CA ASN A 110 3.90 5.24 8.18
C ASN A 110 2.45 5.73 8.08
N PRO A 111 1.58 5.31 9.02
CA PRO A 111 0.18 5.68 8.97
C PRO A 111 0.04 7.18 9.30
N PRO A 112 -0.84 7.91 8.58
CA PRO A 112 -1.17 9.28 8.96
C PRO A 112 -1.66 9.32 10.43
N PRO A 113 -1.19 10.25 11.27
CA PRO A 113 -1.52 10.28 12.70
C PRO A 113 -3.02 10.30 13.01
N ASN A 114 -3.82 10.85 12.11
CA ASN A 114 -5.27 10.98 12.21
C ASN A 114 -6.00 10.13 11.15
N SER A 115 -5.44 8.99 10.73
CA SER A 115 -5.95 8.14 9.64
C SER A 115 -7.42 7.73 9.82
N VAL A 116 -7.85 7.38 11.04
CA VAL A 116 -9.25 7.03 11.34
C VAL A 116 -10.18 8.23 11.19
N GLN A 117 -9.81 9.40 11.71
CA GLN A 117 -10.59 10.63 11.54
C GLN A 117 -10.62 11.07 10.07
N MET A 118 -9.51 10.90 9.36
CA MET A 118 -9.40 11.19 7.93
C MET A 118 -10.34 10.30 7.12
N LYS A 119 -10.41 9.00 7.42
CA LYS A 119 -11.38 8.08 6.83
C LYS A 119 -12.82 8.58 7.03
N HIS A 120 -13.22 8.92 8.26
CA HIS A 120 -14.56 9.44 8.52
C HIS A 120 -14.85 10.76 7.79
N PHE A 121 -13.87 11.65 7.71
CA PHE A 121 -13.98 12.89 6.96
C PHE A 121 -14.20 12.62 5.46
N LEU A 122 -13.44 11.69 4.89
CA LEU A 122 -13.58 11.26 3.49
C LEU A 122 -14.89 10.51 3.21
N ASP A 123 -15.45 9.80 4.19
CA ASP A 123 -16.78 9.19 4.06
C ASP A 123 -17.90 10.25 4.07
N SER A 124 -17.69 11.40 4.71
CA SER A 124 -18.67 12.49 4.74
C SER A 124 -18.89 13.17 3.37
N ILE A 125 -17.95 13.00 2.43
CA ILE A 125 -18.04 13.55 1.08
C ILE A 125 -18.59 12.56 0.04
N ILE A 126 -19.06 11.40 0.49
CA ILE A 126 -19.76 10.44 -0.38
C ILE A 126 -20.97 11.13 -1.01
N GLY A 127 -21.07 11.05 -2.35
CA GLY A 127 -22.14 11.70 -3.12
C GLY A 127 -21.76 13.06 -3.71
N ILE A 128 -20.59 13.62 -3.37
CA ILE A 128 -20.01 14.70 -4.15
C ILE A 128 -19.51 14.14 -5.48
N SER A 129 -19.87 14.78 -6.59
CA SER A 129 -19.39 14.40 -7.92
C SER A 129 -17.89 14.71 -8.05
N ILE A 130 -17.06 13.68 -7.93
CA ILE A 130 -15.61 13.73 -8.15
C ILE A 130 -15.24 12.78 -9.30
N PRO A 131 -14.07 12.95 -9.93
CA PRO A 131 -13.59 12.01 -10.94
C PRO A 131 -13.55 10.57 -10.39
N VAL A 132 -13.94 9.59 -11.20
CA VAL A 132 -13.99 8.16 -10.79
C VAL A 132 -12.65 7.67 -10.25
N THR A 133 -11.54 8.15 -10.80
CA THR A 133 -10.19 7.81 -10.32
C THR A 133 -9.91 8.31 -8.90
N PHE A 134 -10.48 9.47 -8.54
CA PHE A 134 -10.36 10.05 -7.21
C PHE A 134 -11.30 9.35 -6.23
N ASP A 135 -12.52 8.99 -6.66
CA ASP A 135 -13.41 8.19 -5.82
C ASP A 135 -12.84 6.80 -5.54
N TYR A 136 -12.21 6.18 -6.54
CA TYR A 136 -11.47 4.93 -6.36
C TYR A 136 -10.31 5.08 -5.37
N ALA A 137 -9.56 6.18 -5.45
CA ALA A 137 -8.47 6.45 -4.52
C ALA A 137 -8.96 6.63 -3.09
N ARG A 138 -10.03 7.40 -2.91
CA ARG A 138 -10.73 7.56 -1.63
C ARG A 138 -11.13 6.20 -1.06
N LEU A 139 -11.81 5.37 -1.86
CA LEU A 139 -12.24 4.03 -1.44
C LEU A 139 -11.06 3.14 -1.05
N PHE A 140 -9.94 3.23 -1.77
CA PHE A 140 -8.72 2.49 -1.46
C PHE A 140 -8.17 2.83 -0.09
N PHE A 141 -8.04 4.13 0.19
CA PHE A 141 -7.54 4.59 1.47
C PHE A 141 -8.47 4.21 2.62
N THR A 142 -9.78 4.46 2.49
CA THR A 142 -10.74 4.12 3.56
C THR A 142 -10.78 2.61 3.82
N SER A 143 -10.68 1.78 2.77
CA SER A 143 -10.57 0.33 2.89
C SER A 143 -9.27 -0.11 3.55
N ALA A 144 -8.15 0.53 3.25
CA ALA A 144 -6.86 0.22 3.88
C ALA A 144 -6.84 0.57 5.37
N VAL A 145 -7.39 1.73 5.75
CA VAL A 145 -7.55 2.12 7.16
C VAL A 145 -8.45 1.11 7.88
N GLU A 146 -9.62 0.78 7.31
CA GLU A 146 -10.53 -0.20 7.92
C GLU A 146 -9.90 -1.60 8.06
N TYR A 147 -9.12 -2.02 7.06
CA TYR A 147 -8.39 -3.28 7.10
C TYR A 147 -7.33 -3.28 8.20
N LEU A 148 -6.57 -2.19 8.34
CA LEU A 148 -5.56 -2.05 9.39
C LEU A 148 -6.16 -2.02 10.79
N GLU A 149 -7.27 -1.31 10.98
CA GLU A 149 -8.03 -1.33 12.24
C GLU A 149 -8.41 -2.77 12.61
N LYS A 150 -8.92 -3.56 11.67
CA LYS A 150 -9.26 -4.98 11.91
C LYS A 150 -8.02 -5.85 12.12
N TYR A 151 -6.92 -5.58 11.41
CA TYR A 151 -5.68 -6.34 11.51
C TYR A 151 -5.04 -6.20 12.89
N GLU A 152 -5.01 -4.98 13.44
CA GLU A 152 -4.49 -4.73 14.80
C GLU A 152 -5.34 -5.39 15.88
N ASN A 153 -6.67 -5.37 15.73
CA ASN A 153 -7.59 -5.98 16.70
C ASN A 153 -7.60 -7.52 16.67
N ASN A 154 -7.13 -8.14 15.58
CA ASN A 154 -7.09 -9.61 15.45
C ASN A 154 -5.69 -10.19 15.60
N ALA A 155 -4.69 -9.36 15.93
CA ALA A 155 -3.37 -9.87 16.19
C ALA A 155 -3.36 -10.67 17.51
N PRO A 156 -2.77 -11.88 17.52
CA PRO A 156 -2.63 -12.63 18.76
C PRO A 156 -1.83 -11.79 19.76
N GLU A 157 -2.39 -11.59 20.94
CA GLU A 157 -1.67 -11.02 22.09
C GLU A 157 -0.33 -11.78 22.20
N GLU A 158 0.78 -11.05 22.13
CA GLU A 158 2.10 -11.64 22.32
C GLU A 158 2.07 -12.44 23.63
N GLU A 159 2.26 -13.77 23.55
CA GLU A 159 2.48 -14.59 24.74
C GLU A 159 3.62 -13.94 25.52
N ASN A 160 3.30 -13.45 26.73
CA ASN A 160 4.27 -13.00 27.71
C ASN A 160 5.33 -14.10 27.88
N ILE A 161 6.46 -13.97 27.21
CA ILE A 161 7.63 -14.82 27.45
C ILE A 161 8.10 -14.44 28.85
N PRO A 162 7.98 -15.34 29.86
CA PRO A 162 8.53 -15.06 31.16
C PRO A 162 10.05 -14.98 30.98
N LEU A 163 10.65 -13.86 31.36
CA LEU A 163 12.08 -13.78 31.58
C LEU A 163 12.44 -14.78 32.69
N SER A 164 12.98 -15.92 32.29
CA SER A 164 13.64 -16.90 33.16
C SER A 164 15.14 -16.89 32.92
#